data_AF-A0A972DR48-F1
#
_entry.id   AF-A0A972DR48-F1
#
_cell.length_a   1.000
_cell.length_b   1.000
_cell.length_c   1.000
_cell.angle_alpha   90.00
_cell.angle_beta   90.00
_cell.angle_gamma   90.00
#
_symmetry.space_group_name_H-M   'P 1'
#
loop_
_entity.id
_entity.type
_entity.pdbx_description
1 polymer ?
#
loop_
_entity_poly.entity_id
_entity_poly.type
_entity_poly.pdbx_seq_one_letter_code
_entity_poly.pdbx_strand_id
1 'polypeptide(L)'
;MSKTRVPLPKADLRRKRFAEVLQSPVAQLNLPVRTVNFLEDDGVLLVEDLLNCTRERLLAIPNFGDKALEQVFNALRDVGLACTVEADGRGRWSYVGPV
;
A
#
# COMPACT_ATOMS: atom_id res chain seq x y z
N MET A 1 15.25 36.70 13.08
CA MET A 1 15.42 35.43 12.34
C MET A 1 14.05 34.92 11.94
N SER A 2 13.67 35.12 10.69
CA SER A 2 12.33 34.92 10.16
C SER A 2 12.04 33.43 10.00
N LYS A 3 11.27 32.83 10.90
CA LYS A 3 10.63 31.54 10.66
C LYS A 3 9.61 31.75 9.54
N THR A 4 10.01 31.53 8.30
CA THR A 4 9.09 31.49 7.17
C THR A 4 8.08 30.40 7.47
N ARG A 5 6.88 30.81 7.92
CA ARG A 5 5.68 29.97 7.96
C ARG A 5 5.28 29.74 6.51
N VAL A 6 6.04 28.92 5.80
CA VAL A 6 5.62 28.40 4.50
C VAL A 6 4.34 27.61 4.80
N PRO A 7 3.18 28.00 4.27
CA PRO A 7 2.00 27.17 4.36
C PRO A 7 2.33 25.89 3.62
N LEU A 8 2.41 24.75 4.31
CA LEU A 8 2.59 23.48 3.64
C LEU A 8 1.46 23.33 2.61
N PRO A 9 1.77 23.25 1.31
CA PRO A 9 0.77 22.95 0.29
C PRO A 9 0.01 21.69 0.68
N LYS A 10 -1.29 21.62 0.39
CA LYS A 10 -2.13 20.44 0.69
C LYS A 10 -1.55 19.11 0.15
N ALA A 11 -0.69 19.18 -0.88
CA ALA A 11 0.05 18.06 -1.43
C ALA A 11 1.02 17.41 -0.42
N ASP A 12 1.67 18.21 0.45
CA ASP A 12 2.63 17.69 1.42
C ASP A 12 1.95 16.97 2.59
N LEU A 13 0.73 17.38 2.97
CA LEU A 13 -0.06 16.67 3.98
C LEU A 13 -0.47 15.28 3.49
N ARG A 14 -0.84 15.17 2.21
CA ARG A 14 -1.14 13.89 1.56
C ARG A 14 0.10 12.99 1.48
N ARG A 15 1.26 13.56 1.15
CA ARG A 15 2.54 12.82 1.12
C ARG A 15 2.94 12.32 2.50
N LYS A 16 2.76 13.14 3.55
CA LYS A 16 3.00 12.73 4.94
C LYS A 16 2.11 11.57 5.35
N ARG A 17 0.79 11.70 5.16
CA ARG A 17 -0.15 10.62 5.46
C ARG A 17 0.12 9.36 4.65
N PHE A 18 0.44 9.51 3.37
CA PHE A 18 0.85 8.40 2.52
C PHE A 18 2.07 7.68 3.12
N ALA A 19 3.12 8.42 3.50
CA ALA A 19 4.29 7.84 4.15
C ALA A 19 3.96 7.14 5.48
N GLU A 20 3.06 7.70 6.30
CA GLU A 20 2.60 7.04 7.53
C GLU A 20 1.87 5.72 7.26
N VAL A 21 1.03 5.67 6.23
CA VAL A 21 0.34 4.44 5.82
C VAL A 21 1.32 3.43 5.23
N LEU A 22 2.30 3.88 4.44
CA LEU A 22 3.35 3.02 3.88
C LEU A 22 4.15 2.31 4.98
N GLN A 23 4.44 2.99 6.07
CA GLN A 23 5.14 2.43 7.23
C GLN A 23 4.22 1.60 8.15
N SER A 24 2.94 1.51 7.83
CA SER A 24 2.01 0.66 8.59
C SER A 24 2.20 -0.80 8.17
N PRO A 25 2.18 -1.74 9.12
CA PRO A 25 2.31 -3.16 8.81
C PRO A 25 1.06 -3.69 8.11
N VAL A 26 1.23 -4.62 7.16
CA VAL A 26 0.10 -5.25 6.46
C VAL A 26 -0.83 -5.99 7.41
N ALA A 27 -0.30 -6.46 8.55
CA ALA A 27 -1.08 -7.07 9.63
C ALA A 27 -2.15 -6.13 10.23
N GLN A 28 -1.97 -4.81 10.16
CA GLN A 28 -2.98 -3.85 10.61
C GLN A 28 -4.13 -3.66 9.62
N LEU A 29 -3.96 -4.06 8.35
CA LEU A 29 -4.95 -3.83 7.31
C LEU A 29 -6.15 -4.81 7.33
N ASN A 30 -6.41 -5.45 8.47
CA ASN A 30 -7.49 -6.43 8.63
C ASN A 30 -7.49 -7.54 7.54
N LEU A 31 -6.28 -7.90 7.08
CA LEU A 31 -6.09 -8.94 6.09
C LEU A 31 -6.29 -10.33 6.72
N PRO A 32 -6.73 -11.33 5.95
CA PRO A 32 -6.78 -12.70 6.43
C PRO A 32 -5.39 -13.17 6.82
N VAL A 33 -5.33 -13.93 7.90
CA VAL A 33 -4.09 -14.58 8.38
C VAL A 33 -3.35 -15.30 7.26
N ARG A 34 -4.07 -15.93 6.31
CA ARG A 34 -3.42 -16.59 5.16
C ARG A 34 -2.71 -15.60 4.23
N THR A 35 -3.36 -14.49 3.91
CA THR A 35 -2.77 -13.44 3.06
C THR A 35 -1.59 -12.79 3.76
N VAL A 36 -1.70 -12.53 5.06
CA VAL A 36 -0.58 -12.03 5.88
C VAL A 36 0.57 -13.03 5.84
N ASN A 37 0.34 -14.31 6.15
CA ASN A 37 1.40 -15.32 6.13
C ASN A 37 2.09 -15.44 4.75
N PHE A 38 1.36 -15.30 3.63
CA PHE A 38 1.99 -15.30 2.30
C PHE A 38 2.87 -14.07 2.07
N LEU A 39 2.44 -12.91 2.56
CA LEU A 39 3.21 -11.68 2.48
C LEU A 39 4.44 -11.76 3.37
N GLU A 40 4.30 -12.24 4.61
CA GLU A 40 5.43 -12.42 5.54
C GLU A 40 6.47 -13.42 5.00
N ASP A 41 6.04 -14.50 4.35
CA ASP A 41 6.93 -15.50 3.73
C ASP A 41 7.74 -14.90 2.56
N ASP A 42 7.16 -13.96 1.80
CA ASP A 42 7.86 -13.21 0.76
C ASP A 42 8.73 -12.06 1.31
N GLY A 43 8.66 -11.80 2.62
CA GLY A 43 9.36 -10.69 3.30
C GLY A 43 8.60 -9.36 3.28
N VAL A 44 7.32 -9.38 2.91
CA VAL A 44 6.43 -8.22 2.86
C VAL A 44 5.70 -8.04 4.19
N LEU A 45 6.32 -7.29 5.09
CA LEU A 45 5.77 -6.99 6.43
C LEU A 45 5.03 -5.65 6.47
N LEU A 46 5.45 -4.72 5.62
CA LEU A 46 4.96 -3.35 5.57
C LEU A 46 4.17 -3.10 4.29
N VAL A 47 3.29 -2.09 4.35
CA VAL A 47 2.56 -1.64 3.17
C VAL A 47 3.53 -1.11 2.11
N GLU A 48 4.62 -0.46 2.49
CA GLU A 48 5.66 -0.03 1.54
C GLU A 48 6.29 -1.19 0.76
N ASP A 49 6.58 -2.30 1.42
CA ASP A 49 7.14 -3.49 0.78
C ASP A 49 6.12 -4.11 -0.18
N LEU A 50 4.84 -4.10 0.21
CA LEU A 50 3.75 -4.58 -0.62
C LEU A 50 3.57 -3.73 -1.88
N LEU A 51 3.77 -2.41 -1.78
CA LEU A 51 3.76 -1.50 -2.93
C LEU A 51 4.98 -1.70 -3.84
N ASN A 52 6.14 -2.01 -3.26
CA ASN A 52 7.36 -2.30 -4.01
C ASN A 52 7.33 -3.71 -4.62
N CYS A 53 6.57 -4.62 -4.04
CA CYS A 53 6.37 -5.96 -4.56
C CYS A 53 5.52 -5.92 -5.84
N THR A 54 6.13 -6.40 -6.91
CA THR A 54 5.47 -6.55 -8.21
C THR A 54 4.43 -7.65 -8.18
N ARG A 55 3.33 -7.45 -8.92
CA ARG A 55 2.30 -8.47 -9.19
C ARG A 55 2.88 -9.83 -9.59
N GLU A 56 4.01 -9.84 -10.30
CA GLU A 56 4.70 -11.06 -10.76
C GLU A 56 5.26 -11.88 -9.60
N ARG A 57 5.74 -11.22 -8.55
CA ARG A 57 6.23 -11.87 -7.32
C ARG A 57 5.08 -12.50 -6.55
N LEU A 58 3.97 -11.77 -6.43
CA LEU A 58 2.75 -12.25 -5.80
C LEU A 58 2.14 -13.43 -6.58
N LEU A 59 2.05 -13.33 -7.91
CA LEU A 59 1.56 -14.40 -8.80
C LEU A 59 2.49 -15.62 -8.87
N ALA A 60 3.76 -15.48 -8.49
CA ALA A 60 4.69 -16.59 -8.41
C ALA A 60 4.50 -17.45 -7.15
N ILE A 61 3.80 -16.95 -6.12
CA ILE A 61 3.53 -17.71 -4.91
C ILE A 61 2.46 -18.78 -5.20
N PRO A 62 2.77 -20.07 -5.01
CA PRO A 62 1.78 -21.12 -5.20
C PRO A 62 0.64 -20.96 -4.18
N ASN A 63 -0.60 -20.92 -4.66
CA ASN A 63 -1.84 -20.60 -3.92
C ASN A 63 -2.15 -19.10 -3.74
N PHE A 64 -1.38 -18.21 -4.35
CA PHE A 64 -1.69 -16.78 -4.41
C PHE A 64 -2.58 -16.49 -5.62
N GLY A 65 -3.88 -16.66 -5.41
CA GLY A 65 -4.90 -16.43 -6.44
C GLY A 65 -5.42 -14.99 -6.49
N ASP A 66 -6.28 -14.74 -7.46
CA ASP A 66 -7.12 -13.54 -7.61
C ASP A 66 -7.81 -13.11 -6.30
N LYS A 67 -8.26 -14.06 -5.48
CA LYS A 67 -8.83 -13.76 -4.14
C LYS A 67 -7.85 -13.13 -3.16
N ALA A 68 -6.58 -13.54 -3.16
CA ALA A 68 -5.58 -12.96 -2.26
C ALA A 68 -5.23 -11.54 -2.72
N LEU A 69 -5.08 -11.39 -4.05
CA LEU A 69 -4.84 -10.11 -4.70
C LEU A 69 -5.98 -9.11 -4.40
N GLU A 70 -7.23 -9.51 -4.56
CA GLU A 70 -8.40 -8.66 -4.29
C GLU A 70 -8.45 -8.24 -2.82
N GLN A 71 -8.12 -9.14 -1.89
CA GLN A 71 -8.08 -8.81 -0.46
C GLN A 71 -7.00 -7.79 -0.14
N VAL A 72 -5.82 -7.91 -0.74
CA VAL A 72 -4.76 -6.90 -0.66
C VAL A 72 -5.27 -5.55 -1.17
N PHE A 73 -5.89 -5.52 -2.36
CA PHE A 73 -6.45 -4.29 -2.92
C PHE A 73 -7.52 -3.68 -2.02
N ASN A 74 -8.38 -4.51 -1.42
CA ASN A 74 -9.45 -4.03 -0.56
C ASN A 74 -8.92 -3.47 0.76
N ALA A 75 -7.93 -4.13 1.34
CA ALA A 75 -7.24 -3.71 2.55
C ALA A 75 -6.53 -2.35 2.33
N LEU A 76 -5.89 -2.16 1.18
CA LEU A 76 -5.28 -0.89 0.79
C LEU A 76 -6.32 0.22 0.54
N ARG A 77 -7.49 -0.14 -0.01
CA ARG A 77 -8.61 0.79 -0.15
C ARG A 77 -9.12 1.29 1.21
N ASP A 78 -9.14 0.41 2.21
CA ASP A 78 -9.59 0.71 3.58
C ASP A 78 -8.70 1.76 4.27
N VAL A 79 -7.37 1.71 4.06
CA VAL A 79 -6.44 2.76 4.51
C VAL A 79 -6.46 4.03 3.65
N GLY A 80 -7.31 4.11 2.62
CA GLY A 80 -7.43 5.28 1.76
C GLY A 80 -6.34 5.38 0.68
N LEU A 81 -5.74 4.25 0.31
CA LEU A 81 -4.83 4.12 -0.82
C LEU A 81 -5.60 3.65 -2.05
N ALA A 82 -5.48 4.38 -3.15
CA ALA A 82 -5.96 3.95 -4.45
C ALA A 82 -4.79 3.43 -5.28
N CYS A 83 -4.91 2.22 -5.83
CA CYS A 83 -4.02 1.77 -6.89
C CYS A 83 -4.48 2.34 -8.22
N THR A 84 -3.60 3.03 -8.93
CA THR A 84 -3.79 3.33 -10.35
C THR A 84 -2.86 2.39 -11.10
N VAL A 85 -3.43 1.41 -11.81
CA VAL A 85 -2.62 0.51 -12.63
C VAL A 85 -2.21 1.30 -13.87
N GLU A 86 -0.92 1.69 -13.96
CA GLU A 86 -0.42 2.31 -15.19
C GLU A 86 -0.24 1.23 -16.26
N ALA A 87 -0.30 1.62 -17.53
CA ALA A 87 -0.24 0.70 -18.68
C ALA A 87 1.04 -0.17 -18.72
N ASP A 88 2.08 0.23 -17.98
CA ASP A 88 3.36 -0.49 -17.84
C ASP A 88 3.29 -1.69 -16.87
N GLY A 89 2.13 -1.94 -16.26
CA GLY A 89 1.97 -3.03 -15.28
C GLY A 89 2.53 -2.71 -13.88
N ARG A 90 3.16 -1.54 -13.71
CA ARG A 90 3.50 -0.97 -12.40
C ARG A 90 2.28 -0.27 -11.81
N GLY A 91 1.71 -0.84 -10.74
CA GLY A 91 0.67 -0.16 -9.98
C GLY A 91 1.24 1.07 -9.29
N ARG A 92 0.82 2.27 -9.68
CA ARG A 92 1.14 3.51 -8.97
C ARG A 92 0.06 3.75 -7.92
N TRP A 93 0.46 3.67 -6.66
CA TRP A 93 -0.44 3.93 -5.55
C TRP A 93 -0.48 5.42 -5.21
N SER A 94 -1.66 5.94 -4.92
CA SER A 94 -1.87 7.30 -4.48
C SER A 94 -2.81 7.33 -3.28
N TYR A 95 -2.46 8.09 -2.24
CA TYR A 95 -3.37 8.36 -1.13
C TYR A 95 -4.50 9.27 -1.61
N VAL A 96 -5.71 8.72 -1.68
CA VAL A 96 -6.94 9.43 -2.06
C VAL A 96 -7.70 9.97 -0.85
N GLY A 97 -7.27 9.61 0.37
CA GLY A 97 -7.96 9.98 1.61
C GLY A 97 -8.94 8.89 2.04
N PRO A 98 -9.44 8.95 3.29
CA PRO A 98 -10.50 8.04 3.73
C PRO A 98 -11.77 8.32 2.92
N VAL A 99 -12.39 7.25 2.41
CA VAL A 99 -13.72 7.27 1.81
C VAL A 99 -14.80 7.39 2.88
#